data_AF-A0A2G9NPU6-F1
#
_entry.id   AF-A0A2G9NPU6-F1
#
_cell.length_a   1.000
_cell.length_b   1.000
_cell.length_c   1.000
_cell.angle_alpha   90.00
_cell.angle_beta   90.00
_cell.angle_gamma   90.00
#
_symmetry.space_group_name_H-M   'P 1'
#
loop_
_entity.id
_entity.type
_entity.pdbx_description
1 polymer ?
#
loop_
_entity_poly.entity_id
_entity_poly.type
_entity_poly.pdbx_seq_one_letter_code
_entity_poly.pdbx_strand_id
1 'polypeptide(L)'
;MKVNFSVASSEFEARKFANYIKNYTKGYDDLMFRGLGVSISEDFYVRIKSEEFSVIKEELLLIISSSGNSNALENQLPLIISGWESFEESLFDALNKVTSHEVIGTFDCFLLSFYKSGGYNVNSNTLWIYFKEGDYYGIIHELFHLHYWKIWDSLFKDYDRDKAWKLSEVVVELVLRDSEVSRFLIPDRRKLVFWDEVQSLADKVLPLWSEHGGFDSFLKESAGLSGVYSYP
;
A
#
# COMPACT_ATOMS: atom_id res chain seq x y z
N MET A 1 5.23 4.68 18.49
CA MET A 1 5.37 5.01 17.05
C MET A 1 4.50 6.21 16.73
N LYS A 2 4.76 6.94 15.64
CA LYS A 2 3.96 8.12 15.25
C LYS A 2 3.75 8.21 13.73
N VAL A 3 2.54 8.53 13.28
CA VAL A 3 2.25 8.90 11.89
C VAL A 3 2.00 10.41 11.79
N ASN A 4 2.75 11.09 10.92
CA ASN A 4 2.53 12.48 10.59
C ASN A 4 1.65 12.56 9.34
N PHE A 5 0.49 13.19 9.45
CA PHE A 5 -0.41 13.36 8.32
C PHE A 5 -0.16 14.68 7.60
N SER A 6 -0.25 14.64 6.27
CA SER A 6 -0.26 15.84 5.42
C SER A 6 -1.14 15.59 4.21
N VAL A 7 -1.80 16.62 3.70
CA VAL A 7 -2.48 16.53 2.42
C VAL A 7 -1.44 16.79 1.32
N ALA A 8 -1.41 15.90 0.34
CA ALA A 8 -0.56 16.10 -0.82
C ALA A 8 -1.08 17.29 -1.64
N SER A 9 -0.20 18.24 -1.98
CA SER A 9 -0.56 19.30 -2.91
C SER A 9 -0.76 18.74 -4.33
N SER A 10 -1.55 19.43 -5.15
CA SER A 10 -1.78 19.06 -6.55
C SER A 10 -0.48 18.88 -7.36
N GLU A 11 0.56 19.66 -7.07
CA GLU A 11 1.88 19.51 -7.70
C GLU A 11 2.60 18.24 -7.24
N PHE A 12 2.57 17.93 -5.94
CA PHE A 12 3.16 16.72 -5.38
C PHE A 12 2.44 15.46 -5.89
N GLU A 13 1.11 15.52 -5.90
CA GLU A 13 0.24 14.50 -6.47
C GLU A 13 0.56 14.25 -7.96
N ALA A 14 0.77 15.30 -8.75
CA ALA A 14 1.17 15.19 -10.14
C ALA A 14 2.59 14.65 -10.32
N ARG A 15 3.55 14.99 -9.45
CA ARG A 15 4.90 14.41 -9.47
C ARG A 15 4.89 12.91 -9.16
N LYS A 16 3.99 12.45 -8.26
CA LYS A 16 3.80 11.03 -7.97
C LYS A 16 3.21 10.30 -9.19
N PHE A 17 2.19 10.87 -9.83
CA PHE A 17 1.61 10.31 -11.05
C PHE A 17 2.62 10.26 -12.22
N ALA A 18 3.42 11.32 -12.35
CA ALA A 18 4.51 11.42 -13.31
C ALA A 18 5.60 10.36 -13.06
N ASN A 19 5.99 10.11 -11.81
CA ASN A 19 6.91 9.04 -11.44
C ASN A 19 6.30 7.64 -11.60
N TYR A 20 5.00 7.47 -11.34
CA TYR A 20 4.25 6.23 -11.61
C TYR A 20 4.29 5.89 -13.10
N ILE A 21 3.95 6.85 -13.99
CA ILE A 21 4.09 6.66 -15.45
C ILE A 21 5.54 6.32 -15.82
N LYS A 22 6.52 7.04 -15.26
CA LYS A 22 7.94 6.84 -15.59
C LYS A 22 8.49 5.47 -15.18
N ASN A 23 8.01 4.91 -14.07
CA ASN A 23 8.48 3.62 -13.56
C ASN A 23 7.67 2.43 -14.13
N TYR A 24 6.39 2.62 -14.46
CA TYR A 24 5.52 1.53 -14.94
C TYR A 24 5.43 1.41 -16.47
N THR A 25 5.91 2.39 -17.23
CA THR A 25 6.09 2.29 -18.70
C THR A 25 7.22 1.35 -19.13
N LYS A 26 7.89 0.69 -18.18
CA LYS A 26 8.89 -0.36 -18.46
C LYS A 26 8.40 -1.81 -18.29
N GLY A 27 7.12 -2.08 -18.02
CA GLY A 27 6.61 -3.44 -18.27
C GLY A 27 5.45 -4.02 -17.46
N TYR A 28 4.42 -3.26 -17.06
CA TYR A 28 3.21 -3.88 -16.52
C TYR A 28 1.93 -3.24 -17.07
N ASP A 29 1.07 -4.09 -17.64
CA ASP A 29 -0.17 -3.74 -18.34
C ASP A 29 -1.41 -3.75 -17.41
N ASP A 30 -2.28 -2.78 -17.66
CA ASP A 30 -3.75 -2.81 -17.62
C ASP A 30 -4.55 -2.94 -16.29
N LEU A 31 -4.01 -3.44 -15.18
CA LEU A 31 -4.87 -3.84 -14.04
C LEU A 31 -5.38 -2.70 -13.13
N MET A 32 -4.69 -1.56 -13.03
CA MET A 32 -5.14 -0.45 -12.14
C MET A 32 -6.06 0.58 -12.80
N PHE A 33 -6.19 0.60 -14.13
CA PHE A 33 -6.94 1.65 -14.83
C PHE A 33 -8.47 1.46 -14.79
N ARG A 34 -8.97 0.24 -14.55
CA ARG A 34 -10.42 -0.02 -14.38
C ARG A 34 -11.02 0.66 -13.15
N GLY A 35 -10.20 0.98 -12.14
CA GLY A 35 -10.64 1.66 -10.93
C GLY A 35 -11.00 3.14 -11.15
N LEU A 36 -10.42 3.82 -12.14
CA LEU A 36 -10.53 5.27 -12.28
C LEU A 36 -11.80 5.75 -13.00
N GLY A 37 -12.59 4.86 -13.63
CA GLY A 37 -13.75 5.28 -14.43
C GLY A 37 -13.40 6.16 -15.64
N VAL A 38 -12.11 6.33 -15.93
CA VAL A 38 -11.58 7.01 -17.10
C VAL A 38 -11.37 5.94 -18.17
N SER A 39 -12.14 5.98 -19.25
CA SER A 39 -11.79 5.22 -20.45
C SER A 39 -10.56 5.89 -21.05
N ILE A 40 -9.38 5.35 -20.77
CA ILE A 40 -8.17 5.78 -21.45
C ILE A 40 -8.31 5.28 -22.88
N SER A 41 -8.57 6.20 -23.83
CA SER A 41 -8.62 5.84 -25.25
C SER A 41 -7.26 5.33 -25.70
N GLU A 42 -7.22 4.49 -26.74
CA GLU A 42 -5.97 3.99 -27.33
C GLU A 42 -5.02 5.15 -27.70
N ASP A 43 -5.55 6.32 -28.05
CA ASP A 43 -4.78 7.54 -28.33
C ASP A 43 -3.93 8.04 -27.15
N PHE A 44 -4.37 7.82 -25.91
CA PHE A 44 -3.66 8.26 -24.70
C PHE A 44 -2.49 7.31 -24.39
N TYR A 45 -2.64 6.01 -24.66
CA TYR A 45 -1.56 5.02 -24.57
C TYR A 45 -0.46 5.27 -25.62
N VAL A 46 -0.85 5.71 -26.83
CA VAL A 46 0.09 5.99 -27.94
C VAL A 46 0.96 7.23 -27.66
N ARG A 47 0.43 8.27 -26.99
CA ARG A 47 1.20 9.48 -26.64
C ARG A 47 2.28 9.27 -25.57
N ILE A 48 2.14 8.28 -24.69
CA ILE A 48 3.10 8.01 -23.61
C ILE A 48 4.43 7.40 -24.12
N LYS A 49 4.46 6.89 -25.36
CA LYS A 49 5.67 6.32 -25.98
C LYS A 49 6.60 7.36 -26.65
N SER A 50 6.25 8.65 -26.68
CA SER A 50 7.07 9.69 -27.31
C SER A 50 7.52 10.78 -26.33
N GLU A 51 8.49 11.59 -26.76
CA GLU A 51 9.21 12.63 -26.01
C GLU A 51 8.34 13.82 -25.51
N GLU A 52 7.01 13.69 -25.44
CA GLU A 52 6.06 14.75 -25.06
C GLU A 52 5.59 14.69 -23.59
N PHE A 53 6.44 14.20 -22.69
CA PHE A 53 6.14 14.15 -21.25
C PHE A 53 5.82 15.53 -20.65
N SER A 54 6.42 16.62 -21.18
CA SER A 54 6.14 17.99 -20.72
C SER A 54 4.71 18.44 -21.04
N VAL A 55 4.15 18.04 -22.18
CA VAL A 55 2.78 18.40 -22.60
C VAL A 55 1.76 17.59 -21.80
N ILE A 56 1.99 16.29 -21.65
CA ILE A 56 1.13 15.40 -20.85
C ILE A 56 1.14 15.78 -19.37
N LYS A 57 2.30 16.19 -18.83
CA LYS A 57 2.42 16.67 -17.44
C LYS A 57 1.52 17.87 -17.16
N GLU A 58 1.46 18.85 -18.05
CA GLU A 58 0.63 20.05 -17.86
C GLU A 58 -0.88 19.72 -17.95
N GLU A 59 -1.30 18.85 -18.88
CA GLU A 59 -2.69 18.38 -18.96
C GLU A 59 -3.10 17.56 -17.73
N LEU A 60 -2.19 16.72 -17.21
CA LEU A 60 -2.41 15.95 -15.98
C LEU A 60 -2.48 16.85 -14.74
N LEU A 61 -1.59 17.85 -14.66
CA LEU A 61 -1.63 18.89 -13.63
C LEU A 61 -2.97 19.66 -13.68
N LEU A 62 -3.50 19.92 -14.86
CA LEU A 62 -4.83 20.53 -15.05
C LEU A 62 -5.97 19.62 -14.60
N ILE A 63 -5.94 18.32 -14.92
CA ILE A 63 -6.96 17.35 -14.46
C ILE A 63 -6.90 17.19 -12.93
N ILE A 64 -5.71 17.12 -12.36
CA ILE A 64 -5.51 17.00 -10.91
C ILE A 64 -5.93 18.28 -10.19
N SER A 65 -5.52 19.45 -10.68
CA SER A 65 -5.89 20.74 -10.08
C SER A 65 -7.37 21.09 -10.22
N SER A 66 -8.05 20.60 -11.27
CA SER A 66 -9.50 20.75 -11.45
C SER A 66 -10.32 19.75 -10.63
N SER A 67 -9.70 18.74 -10.01
CA SER A 67 -10.40 17.71 -9.24
C SER A 67 -10.91 18.15 -7.85
N GLY A 68 -10.64 19.39 -7.43
CA GLY A 68 -11.39 20.11 -6.38
C GLY A 68 -11.41 19.52 -4.95
N ASN A 69 -10.81 18.35 -4.71
CA ASN A 69 -10.97 17.60 -3.45
C ASN A 69 -9.83 17.79 -2.44
N SER A 70 -8.70 18.40 -2.80
CA SER A 70 -7.60 18.64 -1.85
C SER A 70 -8.04 19.57 -0.71
N ASN A 71 -8.79 20.64 -1.03
CA ASN A 71 -9.36 21.54 -0.03
C ASN A 71 -10.34 20.82 0.93
N ALA A 72 -11.10 19.84 0.42
CA ALA A 72 -12.01 19.06 1.25
C ALA A 72 -11.23 18.16 2.23
N LEU A 73 -10.18 17.47 1.75
CA LEU A 73 -9.29 16.69 2.62
C LEU A 73 -8.53 17.57 3.61
N GLU A 74 -8.07 18.76 3.20
CA GLU A 74 -7.41 19.72 4.11
C GLU A 74 -8.34 20.13 5.25
N ASN A 75 -9.62 20.40 4.94
CA ASN A 75 -10.62 20.72 5.95
C ASN A 75 -10.93 19.52 6.88
N GLN A 76 -10.79 18.29 6.40
CA GLN A 76 -11.00 17.07 7.20
C GLN A 76 -9.76 16.62 7.97
N LEU A 77 -8.56 17.11 7.62
CA LEU A 77 -7.29 16.66 8.19
C LEU A 77 -7.27 16.63 9.72
N PRO A 78 -7.78 17.63 10.46
CA PRO A 78 -7.83 17.57 11.93
C PRO A 78 -8.68 16.41 12.47
N LEU A 79 -9.81 16.10 11.81
CA LEU A 79 -10.67 14.97 12.20
C LEU A 79 -10.02 13.63 11.91
N ILE A 80 -9.28 13.53 10.80
CA ILE A 80 -8.53 12.34 10.41
C ILE A 80 -7.41 12.07 11.43
N ILE A 81 -6.65 13.11 11.79
CA ILE A 81 -5.61 13.03 12.81
C ILE A 81 -6.22 12.59 14.15
N SER A 82 -7.27 13.27 14.61
CA SER A 82 -7.92 12.93 15.88
C SER A 82 -8.50 11.51 15.89
N GLY A 83 -9.06 11.05 14.77
CA GLY A 83 -9.57 9.69 14.63
C GLY A 83 -8.45 8.66 14.67
N TRP A 84 -7.33 8.89 13.98
CA TRP A 84 -6.16 8.03 14.02
C TRP A 84 -5.56 7.94 15.44
N GLU A 85 -5.31 9.09 16.06
CA GLU A 85 -4.74 9.19 17.41
C GLU A 85 -5.60 8.46 18.46
N SER A 86 -6.91 8.30 18.22
CA SER A 86 -7.81 7.59 19.14
C SER A 86 -7.56 6.08 19.26
N PHE A 87 -6.90 5.47 18.28
CA PHE A 87 -6.62 4.02 18.28
C PHE A 87 -5.19 3.63 17.89
N GLU A 88 -4.33 4.59 17.52
CA GLU A 88 -2.97 4.36 17.02
C GLU A 88 -2.15 3.41 17.92
N GLU A 89 -2.08 3.68 19.23
CA GLU A 89 -1.31 2.87 20.18
C GLU A 89 -1.84 1.43 20.24
N SER A 90 -3.16 1.26 20.36
CA SER A 90 -3.79 -0.06 20.42
C SER A 90 -3.66 -0.85 19.12
N LEU A 91 -3.60 -0.17 17.97
CA LEU A 91 -3.30 -0.79 16.68
C LEU A 91 -1.87 -1.31 16.66
N PHE A 92 -0.88 -0.51 17.09
CA PHE A 92 0.51 -0.96 17.10
C PHE A 92 0.75 -2.08 18.10
N ASP A 93 0.08 -2.09 19.24
CA ASP A 93 0.12 -3.21 20.17
C ASP A 93 -0.45 -4.49 19.56
N ALA A 94 -1.55 -4.39 18.82
CA ALA A 94 -2.11 -5.53 18.08
C ALA A 94 -1.14 -6.04 17.01
N LEU A 95 -0.52 -5.15 16.24
CA LEU A 95 0.49 -5.52 15.24
C LEU A 95 1.73 -6.16 15.87
N ASN A 96 2.22 -5.60 16.99
CA ASN A 96 3.33 -6.17 17.76
C ASN A 96 2.99 -7.57 18.27
N LYS A 97 1.76 -7.78 18.73
CA LYS A 97 1.29 -9.10 19.21
C LYS A 97 1.22 -10.11 18.07
N VAL A 98 0.61 -9.75 16.94
CA VAL A 98 0.45 -10.65 15.79
C VAL A 98 1.80 -10.98 15.15
N THR A 99 2.69 -9.98 15.01
CA THR A 99 3.99 -10.18 14.35
C THR A 99 5.09 -10.61 15.31
N SER A 100 4.96 -10.41 16.61
CA SER A 100 6.06 -10.54 17.58
C SER A 100 7.25 -9.61 17.29
N HIS A 101 7.05 -8.53 16.53
CA HIS A 101 8.07 -7.52 16.21
C HIS A 101 7.59 -6.14 16.58
N GLU A 102 8.47 -5.34 17.18
CA GLU A 102 8.15 -3.97 17.57
C GLU A 102 8.04 -3.06 16.32
N VAL A 103 6.87 -2.44 16.12
CA VAL A 103 6.72 -1.39 15.10
C VAL A 103 7.33 -0.08 15.64
N ILE A 104 8.53 0.27 15.17
CA ILE A 104 9.24 1.49 15.56
C ILE A 104 9.39 2.44 14.37
N GLY A 105 9.14 3.73 14.62
CA GLY A 105 9.48 4.79 13.68
C GLY A 105 8.54 5.99 13.71
N THR A 106 8.86 6.94 12.85
CA THR A 106 7.98 8.03 12.43
C THR A 106 7.75 7.89 10.94
N PHE A 107 6.50 8.05 10.51
CA PHE A 107 6.07 7.86 9.13
C PHE A 107 5.37 9.09 8.63
N ASP A 108 5.68 9.51 7.41
CA ASP A 108 4.98 10.62 6.78
C ASP A 108 3.91 10.06 5.86
N CYS A 109 2.64 10.33 6.17
CA CYS A 109 1.47 9.87 5.44
C CYS A 109 0.84 11.01 4.65
N PHE A 110 0.98 10.95 3.33
CA PHE A 110 0.39 11.89 2.40
C PHE A 110 -0.99 11.40 1.94
N LEU A 111 -2.04 12.14 2.31
CA LEU A 111 -3.41 11.86 1.90
C LEU A 111 -3.66 12.40 0.49
N LEU A 112 -4.27 11.58 -0.36
CA LEU A 112 -4.53 11.81 -1.78
C LEU A 112 -6.02 11.93 -2.05
N SER A 113 -6.39 12.81 -2.98
CA SER A 113 -7.78 13.17 -3.27
C SER A 113 -8.42 12.47 -4.47
N PHE A 114 -7.63 11.92 -5.40
CA PHE A 114 -8.13 11.44 -6.71
C PHE A 114 -7.64 10.05 -7.13
N TYR A 115 -6.64 9.50 -6.45
CA TYR A 115 -6.04 8.21 -6.80
C TYR A 115 -6.69 7.12 -5.95
N LYS A 116 -7.18 6.00 -6.47
CA LYS A 116 -7.96 5.02 -5.68
C LYS A 116 -7.13 3.95 -4.95
N SER A 117 -5.80 4.03 -4.96
CA SER A 117 -4.92 3.05 -4.32
C SER A 117 -3.87 3.67 -3.39
N GLY A 118 -3.28 2.82 -2.56
CA GLY A 118 -2.17 3.17 -1.67
C GLY A 118 -0.81 3.01 -2.35
N GLY A 119 0.24 3.46 -1.67
CA GLY A 119 1.61 3.10 -1.97
C GLY A 119 2.53 3.51 -0.82
N TYR A 120 3.70 2.87 -0.73
CA TYR A 120 4.73 3.18 0.25
C TYR A 120 6.13 3.26 -0.36
N ASN A 121 7.05 3.93 0.34
CA ASN A 121 8.47 3.91 0.05
C ASN A 121 9.26 3.52 1.29
N VAL A 122 9.80 2.31 1.26
CA VAL A 122 10.59 1.71 2.34
C VAL A 122 11.82 2.56 2.70
N ASN A 123 12.45 3.20 1.71
CA ASN A 123 13.68 3.97 1.94
C ASN A 123 13.46 5.28 2.71
N SER A 124 12.24 5.79 2.74
CA SER A 124 11.91 7.08 3.36
C SER A 124 10.79 7.01 4.40
N ASN A 125 10.31 5.81 4.76
CA ASN A 125 9.17 5.61 5.66
C ASN A 125 7.94 6.46 5.26
N THR A 126 7.70 6.59 3.95
CA THR A 126 6.64 7.45 3.41
C THR A 126 5.47 6.61 2.92
N LEU A 127 4.26 7.05 3.25
CA LEU A 127 2.99 6.48 2.81
C LEU A 127 2.24 7.48 1.94
N TRP A 128 1.52 6.97 0.94
CA TRP A 128 0.65 7.78 0.09
C TRP A 128 -0.70 7.10 -0.08
N ILE A 129 -1.74 7.67 0.52
CA ILE A 129 -3.00 6.98 0.70
C ILE A 129 -4.13 7.74 0.04
N TYR A 130 -4.88 7.05 -0.81
CA TYR A 130 -6.24 7.50 -1.09
C TYR A 130 -7.05 7.48 0.19
N PHE A 131 -7.47 8.66 0.66
CA PHE A 131 -8.29 8.70 1.85
C PHE A 131 -9.73 8.96 1.49
N LYS A 132 -10.58 8.02 1.89
CA LYS A 132 -12.02 8.22 1.95
C LYS A 132 -12.40 8.30 3.42
N GLU A 133 -13.18 9.31 3.76
CA GLU A 133 -13.60 9.61 5.14
C GLU A 133 -14.01 8.34 5.91
N GLY A 134 -13.37 8.13 7.06
CA GLY A 134 -13.64 7.01 7.99
C GLY A 134 -13.03 5.66 7.60
N ASP A 135 -12.38 5.53 6.45
CA ASP A 135 -11.75 4.28 6.00
C ASP A 135 -10.21 4.35 6.18
N TYR A 136 -9.73 3.92 7.35
CA TYR A 136 -8.30 3.85 7.66
C TYR A 136 -7.59 2.64 7.04
N TYR A 137 -8.32 1.78 6.32
CA TYR A 137 -7.77 0.54 5.74
C TYR A 137 -6.51 0.80 4.94
N GLY A 138 -6.56 1.75 4.01
CA GLY A 138 -5.41 2.07 3.16
C GLY A 138 -4.18 2.50 3.96
N ILE A 139 -4.37 3.28 5.02
CA ILE A 139 -3.26 3.71 5.88
C ILE A 139 -2.64 2.49 6.56
N ILE A 140 -3.47 1.64 7.18
CA ILE A 140 -2.99 0.47 7.93
C ILE A 140 -2.34 -0.55 6.99
N HIS A 141 -2.90 -0.76 5.79
CA HIS A 141 -2.36 -1.64 4.76
C HIS A 141 -0.94 -1.25 4.35
N GLU A 142 -0.74 -0.02 3.89
CA GLU A 142 0.59 0.44 3.45
C GLU A 142 1.58 0.57 4.61
N LEU A 143 1.10 0.94 5.80
CA LEU A 143 1.91 0.97 7.01
C LEU A 143 2.43 -0.43 7.35
N PHE A 144 1.57 -1.44 7.24
CA PHE A 144 1.97 -2.80 7.51
C PHE A 144 2.97 -3.32 6.48
N HIS A 145 2.89 -2.91 5.21
CA HIS A 145 3.97 -3.22 4.26
C HIS A 145 5.33 -2.67 4.71
N LEU A 146 5.40 -1.44 5.22
CA LEU A 146 6.66 -0.89 5.74
C LEU A 146 7.19 -1.70 6.93
N HIS A 147 6.29 -2.15 7.81
CA HIS A 147 6.64 -3.03 8.92
C HIS A 147 7.13 -4.40 8.42
N TYR A 148 6.40 -5.00 7.49
CA TYR A 148 6.75 -6.25 6.82
C TYR A 148 8.16 -6.18 6.24
N TRP A 149 8.51 -5.12 5.50
CA TRP A 149 9.83 -5.02 4.87
C TRP A 149 10.97 -4.91 5.89
N LYS A 150 10.74 -4.25 7.04
CA LYS A 150 11.71 -4.23 8.14
C LYS A 150 11.95 -5.63 8.72
N ILE A 151 10.89 -6.39 8.94
CA ILE A 151 10.99 -7.78 9.40
C ILE A 151 11.69 -8.62 8.32
N TRP A 152 11.26 -8.49 7.08
CA TRP A 152 11.76 -9.23 5.94
C TRP A 152 13.27 -9.06 5.77
N ASP A 153 13.77 -7.83 5.75
CA ASP A 153 15.20 -7.53 5.61
C ASP A 153 16.04 -8.03 6.79
N SER A 154 15.43 -8.27 7.95
CA SER A 154 16.11 -8.90 9.10
C SER A 154 16.24 -10.42 8.96
N LEU A 155 15.30 -11.06 8.28
CA LEU A 155 15.23 -12.52 8.11
C LEU A 155 15.96 -13.02 6.87
N PHE A 156 16.06 -12.18 5.84
CA PHE A 156 16.41 -12.58 4.49
C PHE A 156 17.47 -11.65 3.88
N LYS A 157 18.41 -12.23 3.13
CA LYS A 157 19.43 -11.50 2.36
C LYS A 157 19.40 -11.95 0.90
N ASP A 158 19.38 -11.03 -0.06
CA ASP A 158 19.36 -11.33 -1.50
C ASP A 158 18.15 -12.16 -1.98
N TYR A 159 16.99 -11.51 -2.13
CA TYR A 159 15.73 -12.13 -2.57
C TYR A 159 15.23 -11.62 -3.93
N ASP A 160 14.37 -12.40 -4.57
CA ASP A 160 13.55 -11.92 -5.67
C ASP A 160 12.50 -10.91 -5.16
N ARG A 161 12.71 -9.63 -5.48
CA ARG A 161 11.88 -8.54 -4.99
C ARG A 161 10.44 -8.59 -5.49
N ASP A 162 10.20 -9.04 -6.72
CA ASP A 162 8.83 -9.12 -7.27
C ASP A 162 8.01 -10.17 -6.52
N LYS A 163 8.61 -11.34 -6.30
CA LYS A 163 7.96 -12.41 -5.53
C LYS A 163 7.79 -12.03 -4.06
N ALA A 164 8.79 -11.39 -3.46
CA ALA A 164 8.72 -10.93 -2.08
C ALA A 164 7.62 -9.87 -1.91
N TRP A 165 7.44 -9.00 -2.91
CA TRP A 165 6.36 -8.02 -2.94
C TRP A 165 4.99 -8.70 -3.04
N LYS A 166 4.79 -9.67 -3.95
CA LYS A 166 3.54 -10.44 -4.03
C LYS A 166 3.23 -11.18 -2.74
N LEU A 167 4.25 -11.74 -2.07
CA LEU A 167 4.08 -12.34 -0.75
C LEU A 167 3.68 -11.30 0.29
N SER A 168 4.25 -10.09 0.24
CA SER A 168 3.89 -9.02 1.16
C SER A 168 2.40 -8.70 1.11
N GLU A 169 1.81 -8.64 -0.09
CA GLU A 169 0.36 -8.40 -0.28
C GLU A 169 -0.47 -9.51 0.39
N VAL A 170 -0.07 -10.77 0.27
CA VAL A 170 -0.72 -11.90 0.96
C VAL A 170 -0.63 -11.74 2.48
N VAL A 171 0.57 -11.48 2.99
CA VAL A 171 0.82 -11.40 4.44
C VAL A 171 0.09 -10.23 5.08
N VAL A 172 0.07 -9.07 4.40
CA VAL A 172 -0.69 -7.90 4.87
C VAL A 172 -2.16 -8.25 4.99
N GLU A 173 -2.75 -8.82 3.95
CA GLU A 173 -4.16 -9.21 3.92
C GLU A 173 -4.51 -10.27 4.99
N LEU A 174 -3.59 -11.17 5.35
CA LEU A 174 -3.77 -12.10 6.46
C LEU A 174 -3.76 -11.39 7.81
N VAL A 175 -2.77 -10.52 8.04
CA VAL A 175 -2.61 -9.79 9.30
C VAL A 175 -3.77 -8.82 9.53
N LEU A 176 -4.23 -8.11 8.49
CA LEU A 176 -5.38 -7.21 8.59
C LEU A 176 -6.69 -7.93 8.92
N ARG A 177 -6.75 -9.25 8.70
CA ARG A 177 -7.90 -10.10 9.07
C ARG A 177 -7.74 -10.79 10.41
N ASP A 178 -6.57 -10.70 11.03
CA ASP A 178 -6.42 -11.14 12.40
C ASP A 178 -7.43 -10.42 13.30
N SER A 179 -8.04 -11.15 14.23
CA SER A 179 -9.07 -10.60 15.12
C SER A 179 -8.59 -9.40 15.95
N GLU A 180 -7.29 -9.34 16.28
CA GLU A 180 -6.69 -8.25 17.05
C GLU A 180 -6.59 -6.96 16.22
N VAL A 181 -6.41 -7.08 14.90
CA VAL A 181 -6.19 -5.97 13.97
C VAL A 181 -7.48 -5.54 13.26
N SER A 182 -8.26 -6.51 12.78
CA SER A 182 -9.47 -6.28 11.98
C SER A 182 -10.54 -5.43 12.70
N ARG A 183 -10.55 -5.42 14.03
CA ARG A 183 -11.44 -4.57 14.85
C ARG A 183 -11.24 -3.06 14.64
N PHE A 184 -10.10 -2.63 14.09
CA PHE A 184 -9.81 -1.23 13.76
C PHE A 184 -10.23 -0.85 12.33
N LEU A 185 -10.70 -1.81 11.54
CA LEU A 185 -11.07 -1.61 10.13
C LEU A 185 -12.57 -1.35 10.00
N ILE A 186 -12.95 -0.23 9.38
CA ILE A 186 -14.35 0.12 9.10
C ILE A 186 -14.49 0.38 7.59
N PRO A 187 -15.39 -0.32 6.88
CA PRO A 187 -16.19 -1.46 7.34
C PRO A 187 -15.31 -2.70 7.57
N ASP A 188 -15.78 -3.61 8.41
CA ASP A 188 -15.14 -4.90 8.71
C ASP A 188 -14.79 -5.68 7.40
N ARG A 189 -13.49 -5.91 7.17
CA ARG A 189 -12.92 -6.51 5.94
C ARG A 189 -12.55 -8.00 6.08
N ARG A 190 -13.31 -8.79 6.84
CA ARG A 190 -13.03 -10.23 7.07
C ARG A 190 -12.91 -11.16 5.85
N LYS A 191 -13.29 -10.76 4.64
CA LYS A 191 -13.15 -11.60 3.42
C LYS A 191 -11.86 -11.31 2.66
N LEU A 192 -11.04 -12.34 2.40
CA LEU A 192 -9.84 -12.30 1.55
C LEU A 192 -10.18 -11.78 0.14
N VAL A 193 -9.50 -10.71 -0.29
CA VAL A 193 -9.62 -10.14 -1.63
C VAL A 193 -8.22 -9.99 -2.20
N PHE A 194 -7.89 -10.83 -3.17
CA PHE A 194 -6.64 -10.75 -3.93
C PHE A 194 -6.96 -10.55 -5.40
N TRP A 195 -6.04 -9.92 -6.13
CA TRP A 195 -6.07 -9.97 -7.58
C TRP A 195 -5.49 -11.30 -8.09
N ASP A 196 -5.81 -11.64 -9.34
CA ASP A 196 -5.58 -12.96 -9.92
C ASP A 196 -4.13 -13.48 -9.74
N GLU A 197 -3.13 -12.61 -9.90
CA GLU A 197 -1.72 -12.99 -9.76
C GLU A 197 -1.31 -13.37 -8.34
N VAL A 198 -1.92 -12.76 -7.32
CA VAL A 198 -1.60 -13.00 -5.90
C VAL A 198 -2.46 -14.11 -5.30
N GLN A 199 -3.65 -14.36 -5.86
CA GLN A 199 -4.56 -15.40 -5.37
C GLN A 199 -3.90 -16.79 -5.32
N SER A 200 -3.14 -17.16 -6.36
CA SER A 200 -2.46 -18.46 -6.41
C SER A 200 -1.40 -18.64 -5.31
N LEU A 201 -0.80 -17.55 -4.84
CA LEU A 201 0.14 -17.55 -3.73
C LEU A 201 -0.61 -17.60 -2.40
N ALA A 202 -1.70 -16.84 -2.27
CA ALA A 202 -2.54 -16.85 -1.09
C ALA A 202 -3.04 -18.25 -0.75
N ASP A 203 -3.51 -19.01 -1.74
CA ASP A 203 -4.01 -20.38 -1.55
C ASP A 203 -2.95 -21.33 -0.97
N LYS A 204 -1.66 -21.10 -1.26
CA LYS A 204 -0.55 -21.90 -0.74
C LYS A 204 -0.12 -21.49 0.66
N VAL A 205 -0.19 -20.19 0.95
CA VAL A 205 0.32 -19.59 2.20
C VAL A 205 -0.73 -19.65 3.31
N LEU A 206 -2.02 -19.57 2.96
CA LEU A 206 -3.13 -19.54 3.93
C LEU A 206 -3.11 -20.71 4.94
N PRO A 207 -2.86 -21.98 4.56
CA PRO A 207 -2.79 -23.08 5.53
C PRO A 207 -1.70 -22.88 6.58
N LEU A 208 -0.57 -22.26 6.22
CA LEU A 208 0.53 -22.00 7.15
C LEU A 208 0.15 -20.98 8.23
N TRP A 209 -0.73 -20.03 7.92
CA TRP A 209 -1.16 -18.99 8.85
C TRP A 209 -1.92 -19.55 10.05
N SER A 210 -2.60 -20.69 9.91
CA SER A 210 -3.30 -21.34 11.03
C SER A 210 -2.41 -22.28 11.86
N GLU A 211 -1.30 -22.73 11.30
CA GLU A 211 -0.52 -23.86 11.84
C GLU A 211 0.85 -23.46 12.44
N HIS A 212 1.28 -22.21 12.22
CA HIS A 212 2.64 -21.78 12.55
C HIS A 212 2.92 -21.57 14.05
N GLY A 213 4.19 -21.76 14.44
CA GLY A 213 4.70 -21.50 15.79
C GLY A 213 5.15 -20.04 16.05
N GLY A 214 4.70 -19.07 15.24
CA GLY A 214 5.12 -17.66 15.31
C GLY A 214 5.40 -17.03 13.94
N PHE A 215 5.29 -15.70 13.85
CA PHE A 215 5.28 -14.96 12.57
C PHE A 215 6.53 -15.20 11.71
N ASP A 216 7.73 -15.27 12.32
CA ASP A 216 8.98 -15.54 11.62
C ASP A 216 9.02 -16.90 10.92
N SER A 217 8.52 -17.94 11.60
CA SER A 217 8.44 -19.28 11.03
C SER A 217 7.50 -19.30 9.84
N PHE A 218 6.34 -18.65 9.99
CA PHE A 218 5.38 -18.47 8.91
C PHE A 218 6.00 -17.76 7.70
N LEU A 219 6.74 -16.66 7.91
CA LEU A 219 7.41 -15.94 6.82
C LEU A 219 8.46 -16.81 6.10
N LYS A 220 9.26 -17.56 6.85
CA LYS A 220 10.30 -18.46 6.29
C LYS A 220 9.70 -19.58 5.44
N GLU A 221 8.64 -20.21 5.92
CA GLU A 221 7.95 -21.27 5.17
C GLU A 221 7.27 -20.71 3.91
N SER A 222 6.61 -19.56 4.06
CA SER A 222 5.94 -18.87 2.95
C SER A 222 6.93 -18.40 1.87
N ALA A 223 8.11 -17.91 2.27
CA ALA A 223 9.19 -17.53 1.37
C ALA A 223 9.71 -18.73 0.53
N GLY A 224 9.74 -19.92 1.13
CA GLY A 224 10.07 -21.16 0.42
C GLY A 224 9.02 -21.53 -0.63
N LEU A 225 7.72 -21.50 -0.26
CA LEU A 225 6.62 -21.85 -1.17
C LEU A 225 6.42 -20.86 -2.33
N SER A 226 6.75 -19.60 -2.11
CA SER A 226 6.68 -18.55 -3.12
C SER A 226 7.87 -18.56 -4.09
N GLY A 227 8.91 -19.36 -3.81
CA GLY A 227 10.15 -19.37 -4.60
C GLY A 227 10.86 -18.02 -4.59
N VAL A 228 10.66 -17.23 -3.53
CA VAL A 228 11.37 -15.96 -3.28
C VAL A 228 12.85 -16.23 -2.98
N TYR A 229 13.11 -17.41 -2.42
CA TYR A 229 14.44 -17.99 -2.22
C TYR A 229 14.53 -19.38 -2.82
N SER A 230 15.72 -19.71 -3.31
CA SER A 230 16.20 -21.09 -3.35
C SER A 230 16.88 -21.34 -2.01
N TYR A 231 16.27 -22.12 -1.12
CA TYR A 231 16.99 -22.59 0.06
C TYR A 231 18.20 -23.42 -0.43
N PRO A 232 19.44 -23.18 0.05
CA PRO A 232 20.55 -24.08 -0.24
C PRO A 232 20.32 -25.48 0.35
#